data_AF-A0A6J8EIB4-F1
#
_entry.id   AF-A0A6J8EIB4-F1
#
_cell.length_a   1.000
_cell.length_b   1.000
_cell.length_c   1.000
_cell.angle_alpha   90.00
_cell.angle_beta   90.00
_cell.angle_gamma   90.00
#
_symmetry.space_group_name_H-M   'P 1'
#
loop_
_entity.id
_entity.type
_entity.pdbx_description
1 polymer ?
#
loop_
_entity_poly.entity_id
_entity_poly.type
_entity_poly.pdbx_seq_one_letter_code
_entity_poly.pdbx_strand_id
1 'polypeptide(L)'
;MVKSLTGLSEGSRLCLNPTSSFISAFIHWCGTFDYFDQIPSAFWNVLLEFHTSICDQTDQASDIKTRLEKLFEDHVQPLIGMFKEWGHDTSPTFKYWDMFLVAVQIMLSNVRAEREGNWSAHLMSSSKNAALFYITNRTNYSRWMPVYILDMLELPAEIESALN
;
A
#
# COMPACT_ATOMS: atom_id res chain seq x y z
N MET A 1 20.84 -13.07 10.76
CA MET A 1 21.12 -12.41 9.46
C MET A 1 20.39 -11.06 9.39
N VAL A 2 20.60 -10.18 10.39
CA VAL A 2 19.93 -8.85 10.53
C VAL A 2 20.96 -7.81 11.03
N LYS A 3 22.22 -7.93 10.57
CA LYS A 3 23.29 -6.98 10.92
C LYS A 3 23.96 -6.49 9.64
N SER A 4 23.30 -5.58 8.92
CA SER A 4 23.96 -4.67 7.94
C SER A 4 22.95 -3.72 7.30
N LEU A 5 22.41 -2.75 8.05
CA LEU A 5 21.74 -1.58 7.44
C LEU A 5 22.11 -0.24 8.12
N THR A 6 23.19 -0.20 8.90
CA THR A 6 23.63 1.03 9.60
C THR A 6 24.74 1.78 8.87
N GLY A 7 24.76 1.75 7.54
CA GLY A 7 25.85 2.31 6.74
C GLY A 7 25.39 3.07 5.50
N LEU A 8 24.66 4.18 5.68
CA LEU A 8 24.46 5.17 4.62
C LEU A 8 24.61 6.59 5.18
N SER A 9 25.42 7.38 4.49
CA SER A 9 25.97 8.68 4.89
C SER A 9 24.91 9.79 5.02
N GLU A 10 25.23 10.80 5.83
CA GLU A 10 24.36 11.93 6.18
C GLU A 10 23.95 12.85 5.01
N GLY A 11 24.54 12.70 3.83
CA GLY A 11 24.30 13.55 2.66
C GLY A 11 23.11 13.17 1.77
N SER A 12 22.47 12.02 1.98
CA SER A 12 21.39 11.50 1.10
C SER A 12 19.97 11.70 1.65
N ARG A 13 19.82 12.38 2.80
CA ARG A 13 18.55 12.45 3.56
C ARG A 13 17.44 13.31 2.95
N LEU A 14 17.65 13.95 1.79
CA LEU A 14 16.67 14.86 1.17
C LEU A 14 15.75 14.22 0.13
N CYS A 15 15.93 12.94 -0.20
CA CYS A 15 14.99 12.17 -1.02
C CYS A 15 14.57 10.91 -0.26
N LEU A 16 14.00 11.06 0.93
CA LEU A 16 13.41 9.94 1.64
C LEU A 16 12.16 9.48 0.88
N ASN A 17 12.27 8.38 0.15
CA ASN A 17 11.11 7.65 -0.33
C ASN A 17 10.21 7.37 0.90
N PRO A 18 8.99 7.92 0.98
CA PRO A 18 8.16 7.84 2.19
C PRO A 18 7.88 6.40 2.61
N THR A 19 7.80 5.46 1.65
CA THR A 19 7.60 4.04 1.93
C THR A 19 8.82 3.40 2.59
N SER A 20 10.03 3.75 2.13
CA SER A 20 11.29 3.28 2.73
C SER A 20 11.44 3.78 4.17
N SER A 21 11.04 5.02 4.44
CA SER A 21 11.07 5.60 5.79
C SER A 21 10.07 4.92 6.72
N PHE A 22 8.86 4.63 6.24
CA PHE A 22 7.84 3.90 7.02
C PHE A 22 8.31 2.49 7.38
N ILE A 23 8.87 1.74 6.43
CA ILE A 23 9.37 0.38 6.66
C ILE A 23 10.52 0.40 7.68
N SER A 24 11.47 1.33 7.53
CA SER A 24 12.57 1.48 8.49
C SER A 24 12.08 1.78 9.91
N ALA A 25 11.12 2.69 10.04
CA ALA A 25 10.52 3.04 11.33
C ALA A 25 9.75 1.85 11.94
N PHE A 26 9.03 1.08 11.12
CA PHE A 26 8.33 -0.13 11.56
C PHE A 26 9.31 -1.20 12.06
N ILE A 27 10.39 -1.48 11.31
CA ILE A 27 11.44 -2.43 11.71
C ILE A 27 12.08 -2.00 13.03
N HIS A 28 12.39 -0.71 13.18
CA HIS A 28 12.93 -0.17 14.42
C HIS A 28 11.96 -0.33 15.58
N TRP A 29 10.67 -0.04 15.37
CA TRP A 29 9.63 -0.22 16.38
C TRP A 29 9.50 -1.69 16.80
N CYS A 30 9.45 -2.63 15.85
CA CYS A 30 9.43 -4.07 16.17
C CYS A 30 10.64 -4.51 16.99
N GLY A 31 11.83 -3.94 16.74
CA GLY A 31 13.03 -4.24 17.52
C GLY A 31 13.06 -3.58 18.89
N THR A 32 12.36 -2.46 19.07
CA THR A 32 12.29 -1.75 20.36
C THR A 32 11.35 -2.46 21.35
N PHE A 33 10.31 -3.12 20.84
CA PHE A 33 9.27 -3.79 21.62
C PHE A 33 9.30 -5.32 21.48
N ASP A 34 10.39 -5.89 20.95
CA ASP A 34 10.61 -7.33 20.76
C ASP A 34 9.49 -8.06 19.98
N TYR A 35 8.83 -7.37 19.04
CA TYR A 35 7.75 -7.95 18.22
C TYR A 35 8.23 -8.83 17.08
N PHE A 36 9.55 -8.89 16.79
CA PHE A 36 10.08 -9.76 15.74
C PHE A 36 9.81 -11.25 15.99
N ASP A 37 9.74 -11.66 17.27
CA ASP A 37 9.45 -13.05 17.63
C ASP A 37 8.01 -13.46 17.30
N GLN A 38 7.11 -12.49 17.08
CA GLN A 38 5.74 -12.75 16.64
C GLN A 38 5.64 -13.04 15.13
N ILE A 39 6.69 -12.72 14.36
CA ILE A 39 6.75 -13.00 12.92
C ILE A 39 7.40 -14.38 12.72
N PRO A 40 6.68 -15.38 12.19
CA PRO A 40 7.20 -16.73 12.03
C PRO A 40 8.42 -16.75 11.11
N SER A 41 9.40 -17.60 11.40
CA SER A 41 10.54 -17.84 10.50
C SER A 41 10.11 -18.26 9.08
N ALA A 42 8.97 -18.95 8.97
CA ALA A 42 8.34 -19.30 7.71
C ALA A 42 8.04 -18.08 6.82
N PHE A 43 7.65 -16.94 7.39
CA PHE A 43 7.43 -15.71 6.62
C PHE A 43 8.71 -15.26 5.92
N TRP A 44 9.83 -15.20 6.65
CA TRP A 44 11.11 -14.78 6.09
C TRP A 44 11.61 -15.72 5.00
N ASN A 45 11.42 -17.02 5.18
CA ASN A 45 11.80 -18.03 4.18
C ASN A 45 10.97 -17.87 2.89
N VAL A 46 9.64 -17.74 3.01
CA VAL A 46 8.75 -17.57 1.85
C VAL A 46 9.01 -16.23 1.16
N LEU A 47 9.31 -15.17 1.90
CA LEU A 47 9.69 -13.88 1.33
C LEU A 47 10.98 -13.98 0.50
N LEU A 48 11.97 -14.73 0.99
CA LEU A 48 13.20 -14.98 0.24
C LEU A 48 12.96 -15.83 -1.00
N GLU A 49 12.17 -16.91 -0.89
CA GLU A 49 11.74 -17.74 -2.02
C GLU A 49 11.06 -16.88 -3.10
N PHE A 50 10.16 -15.99 -2.70
CA PHE A 50 9.46 -15.09 -3.59
C PHE A 50 10.40 -14.11 -4.29
N HIS A 51 11.34 -13.50 -3.54
CA HIS A 51 12.33 -12.59 -4.13
C HIS A 51 13.19 -13.29 -5.18
N THR A 52 13.69 -14.49 -4.89
CA THR A 52 14.47 -15.28 -5.84
C THR A 52 13.65 -15.63 -7.08
N SER A 53 12.39 -16.05 -6.91
CA SER A 53 11.48 -16.35 -8.03
C SER A 53 11.23 -15.14 -8.94
N ILE A 54 11.11 -13.93 -8.39
CA ILE A 54 11.00 -12.69 -9.17
C ILE A 54 12.28 -12.42 -9.97
N CYS A 55 13.45 -12.56 -9.35
CA CYS A 55 14.73 -12.36 -10.02
C CYS A 55 14.94 -13.36 -11.17
N ASP A 56 14.49 -14.60 -10.99
CA ASP A 56 14.69 -15.70 -11.93
C ASP A 56 13.54 -15.86 -12.95
N GLN A 57 12.49 -15.02 -12.88
CA GLN A 57 11.31 -15.02 -13.76
C GLN A 57 10.64 -16.41 -13.89
N THR A 58 10.45 -17.12 -12.77
CA THR A 58 9.89 -18.48 -12.79
C THR A 58 8.36 -18.52 -12.69
N ASP A 59 7.71 -19.46 -13.39
CA ASP A 59 6.24 -19.63 -13.43
C ASP A 59 5.59 -19.99 -12.07
N GLN A 60 6.38 -20.34 -11.05
CA GLN A 60 5.88 -20.69 -9.71
C GLN A 60 5.55 -19.48 -8.82
N ALA A 61 5.75 -18.26 -9.31
CA ALA A 61 5.55 -17.04 -8.53
C ALA A 61 4.14 -16.88 -7.93
N SER A 62 3.11 -17.47 -8.56
CA SER A 62 1.70 -17.32 -8.13
C SER A 62 1.39 -18.06 -6.81
N ASP A 63 1.85 -19.32 -6.65
CA ASP A 63 1.64 -20.10 -5.42
C ASP A 63 2.43 -19.49 -4.25
N ILE A 64 3.69 -19.15 -4.49
CA ILE A 64 4.58 -18.53 -3.50
C ILE A 64 3.98 -17.20 -3.04
N LYS A 65 3.47 -16.39 -3.99
CA LYS A 65 2.78 -15.13 -3.67
C LYS A 65 1.58 -15.36 -2.75
N THR A 66 0.72 -16.34 -3.06
CA THR A 66 -0.46 -16.64 -2.23
C THR A 66 -0.08 -17.05 -0.81
N ARG A 67 0.96 -17.88 -0.67
CA ARG A 67 1.51 -18.28 0.64
C ARG A 67 2.09 -17.08 1.40
N LEU A 68 2.80 -16.19 0.70
CA LEU A 68 3.38 -14.99 1.28
C LEU A 68 2.29 -14.02 1.77
N GLU A 69 1.26 -13.78 0.95
CA GLU A 69 0.12 -12.92 1.27
C GLU A 69 -0.58 -13.42 2.54
N LYS A 70 -0.85 -14.73 2.63
CA LYS A 70 -1.45 -15.32 3.82
C LYS A 70 -0.61 -15.09 5.08
N LEU A 71 0.70 -15.38 5.03
CA LEU A 71 1.59 -15.20 6.19
C LEU A 71 1.73 -13.72 6.58
N PHE A 72 1.70 -12.82 5.58
CA PHE A 72 1.70 -11.39 5.80
C PHE A 72 0.43 -10.94 6.54
N GLU A 73 -0.75 -11.38 6.06
CA GLU A 73 -2.05 -11.06 6.66
C GLU A 73 -2.17 -11.59 8.09
N ASP A 74 -1.72 -12.83 8.33
CA ASP A 74 -1.85 -13.49 9.63
C ASP A 74 -0.92 -12.90 10.70
N HIS A 75 0.29 -12.44 10.32
CA HIS A 75 1.35 -12.11 11.29
C HIS A 75 1.91 -10.69 11.20
N VAL A 76 2.05 -10.13 9.99
CA VAL A 76 2.72 -8.83 9.80
C VAL A 76 1.70 -7.68 9.78
N GLN A 77 0.55 -7.88 9.14
CA GLN A 77 -0.50 -6.88 9.06
C GLN A 77 -1.04 -6.43 10.43
N PRO A 78 -1.26 -7.32 11.42
CA PRO A 78 -1.67 -6.90 12.76
C PRO A 78 -0.62 -6.02 13.45
N LEU A 79 0.67 -6.35 13.30
CA LEU A 79 1.78 -5.57 13.86
C LEU A 79 1.87 -4.18 13.21
N ILE A 80 1.65 -4.09 11.89
CA ILE A 80 1.55 -2.79 11.21
C ILE A 80 0.38 -1.98 11.77
N GLY A 81 -0.76 -2.62 12.05
CA GLY A 81 -1.90 -1.99 12.70
C GLY A 81 -1.54 -1.40 14.06
N MET A 82 -0.93 -2.21 14.94
CA MET A 82 -0.47 -1.77 16.25
C MET A 82 0.57 -0.65 16.17
N PHE A 83 1.50 -0.73 15.22
CA PHE A 83 2.49 0.33 14.98
C PHE A 83 1.81 1.65 14.60
N LYS A 84 0.79 1.60 13.74
CA LYS A 84 0.04 2.80 13.33
C LYS A 84 -0.71 3.41 14.50
N GLU A 85 -1.40 2.61 15.30
CA GLU A 85 -2.12 3.07 16.50
C GLU A 85 -1.15 3.74 17.47
N TRP A 86 -0.04 3.06 17.81
CA TRP A 86 1.02 3.63 18.64
C TRP A 86 1.57 4.95 18.08
N GLY A 87 1.83 4.99 16.76
CA GLY A 87 2.35 6.17 16.09
C GLY A 87 1.35 7.34 16.08
N HIS A 88 0.06 7.07 15.88
CA HIS A 88 -1.01 8.07 15.94
C HIS A 88 -1.11 8.71 17.33
N ASP A 89 -1.01 7.91 18.39
CA ASP A 89 -1.08 8.37 19.77
C ASP A 89 0.18 9.14 20.19
N THR A 90 1.33 8.78 19.60
CA THR A 90 2.62 9.38 19.96
C THR A 90 2.90 10.68 19.21
N SER A 91 2.43 10.84 17.95
CA SER A 91 2.81 11.98 17.11
C SER A 91 1.72 12.40 16.13
N PRO A 92 1.23 13.65 16.22
CA PRO A 92 0.33 14.23 15.21
C PRO A 92 0.94 14.22 13.80
N THR A 93 2.26 14.40 13.70
CA THR A 93 2.98 14.34 12.42
C THR A 93 2.94 12.94 11.82
N PHE A 94 3.08 11.89 12.64
CA PHE A 94 2.96 10.51 12.17
C PHE A 94 1.55 10.26 11.62
N LYS A 95 0.51 10.69 12.35
CA LYS A 95 -0.89 10.58 11.90
C LYS A 95 -1.11 11.25 10.55
N TYR A 96 -0.56 12.46 10.36
CA TYR A 96 -0.61 13.15 9.06
C TYR A 96 0.06 12.33 7.94
N TRP A 97 1.26 11.79 8.17
CA TRP A 97 1.97 11.00 7.17
C TRP A 97 1.27 9.70 6.82
N ASP A 98 0.67 9.03 7.80
CA ASP A 98 -0.12 7.82 7.54
C ASP A 98 -1.36 8.13 6.69
N MET A 99 -2.10 9.22 7.01
CA MET A 99 -3.20 9.70 6.16
C MET A 99 -2.73 10.05 4.74
N PHE A 100 -1.57 10.69 4.60
CA PHE A 100 -0.98 11.02 3.31
C PHE A 100 -0.63 9.78 2.50
N LEU A 101 -0.01 8.77 3.12
CA LEU A 101 0.33 7.50 2.47
C LEU A 101 -0.94 6.76 1.99
N VAL A 102 -2.01 6.77 2.79
CA VAL A 102 -3.32 6.21 2.37
C VAL A 102 -3.87 6.96 1.16
N ALA A 103 -3.79 8.29 1.14
CA ALA A 103 -4.24 9.08 -0.01
C ALA A 103 -3.42 8.78 -1.28
N VAL A 104 -2.10 8.67 -1.17
CA VAL A 104 -1.21 8.29 -2.28
C VAL A 104 -1.54 6.90 -2.79
N GLN A 105 -1.78 5.93 -1.89
CA GLN A 105 -2.15 4.57 -2.28
C GLN A 105 -3.44 4.54 -3.10
N ILE A 106 -4.46 5.31 -2.71
CA ILE A 106 -5.73 5.44 -3.44
C ILE A 106 -5.51 6.02 -4.85
N MET A 107 -4.68 7.06 -4.98
CA MET A 107 -4.33 7.64 -6.28
C MET A 107 -3.58 6.64 -7.18
N LEU A 108 -2.60 5.93 -6.62
CA LEU A 108 -1.85 4.91 -7.36
C LEU A 108 -2.71 3.73 -7.79
N SER A 109 -3.68 3.31 -6.95
CA SER A 109 -4.65 2.28 -7.33
C SER A 109 -5.52 2.71 -8.52
N ASN A 110 -5.91 3.98 -8.61
CA ASN A 110 -6.64 4.51 -9.75
C ASN A 110 -5.80 4.49 -11.03
N VAL A 111 -4.56 5.00 -10.95
CA VAL A 111 -3.61 4.98 -12.09
C VAL A 111 -3.34 3.55 -12.58
N ARG A 112 -3.23 2.60 -11.65
CA ARG A 112 -3.04 1.19 -11.99
C ARG A 112 -4.26 0.61 -12.70
N ALA A 113 -5.46 0.88 -12.19
CA ALA A 113 -6.70 0.39 -12.79
C ALA A 113 -6.88 0.89 -14.23
N GLU A 114 -6.59 2.17 -14.48
CA GLU A 114 -6.61 2.74 -15.84
C GLU A 114 -5.60 2.05 -16.77
N ARG A 115 -4.38 1.79 -16.30
CA ARG A 115 -3.33 1.12 -17.11
C ARG A 115 -3.63 -0.34 -17.43
N GLU A 116 -4.27 -1.03 -16.50
CA GLU A 116 -4.66 -2.44 -16.65
C GLU A 116 -6.01 -2.59 -17.37
N GLY A 117 -6.71 -1.48 -17.67
CA GLY A 117 -8.05 -1.52 -18.25
C GLY A 117 -9.10 -2.13 -17.30
N ASN A 118 -8.82 -2.19 -15.99
CA ASN A 118 -9.72 -2.79 -15.02
C ASN A 118 -10.76 -1.76 -14.55
N TRP A 119 -11.91 -1.75 -15.23
CA TRP A 119 -12.94 -0.74 -15.01
C TRP A 119 -13.57 -0.78 -13.62
N SER A 120 -13.84 -1.96 -13.09
CA SER A 120 -14.38 -2.13 -11.74
C SER A 120 -13.44 -1.55 -10.67
N ALA A 121 -12.15 -1.81 -10.78
CA ALA A 121 -11.13 -1.25 -9.89
C ALA A 121 -11.00 0.27 -10.05
N HIS A 122 -11.17 0.79 -11.27
CA HIS A 122 -11.15 2.23 -11.56
C HIS A 122 -12.29 2.95 -10.85
N LEU A 123 -13.54 2.47 -10.97
CA LEU A 123 -14.68 3.10 -10.30
C LEU A 123 -14.56 3.04 -8.77
N MET A 124 -14.11 1.91 -8.23
CA MET A 124 -13.89 1.77 -6.79
C MET A 124 -12.84 2.75 -6.25
N SER A 125 -11.73 2.90 -6.96
CA SER A 125 -10.66 3.83 -6.56
C SER A 125 -11.02 5.29 -6.83
N SER A 126 -11.77 5.59 -7.89
CA SER A 126 -12.35 6.92 -8.18
C SER A 126 -13.32 7.37 -7.07
N SER A 127 -14.16 6.47 -6.56
CA SER A 127 -15.02 6.72 -5.39
C SER A 127 -14.21 7.13 -4.16
N LYS A 128 -13.11 6.41 -3.85
CA LYS A 128 -12.22 6.76 -2.74
C LYS A 128 -11.50 8.10 -2.98
N ASN A 129 -11.12 8.41 -4.22
CA ASN A 129 -10.52 9.70 -4.59
C ASN A 129 -11.50 10.87 -4.41
N ALA A 130 -12.80 10.67 -4.64
CA ALA A 130 -13.81 11.71 -4.45
C ALA A 130 -13.79 12.27 -3.02
N ALA A 131 -13.71 11.40 -2.02
CA ALA A 131 -13.59 11.80 -0.62
C ALA A 131 -12.29 12.58 -0.33
N LEU A 132 -11.16 12.15 -0.93
CA LEU A 132 -9.88 12.84 -0.80
C LEU A 132 -9.92 14.24 -1.41
N PHE A 133 -10.54 14.40 -2.58
CA PHE A 133 -10.69 15.71 -3.22
C PHE A 133 -11.52 16.66 -2.38
N TYR A 134 -12.54 16.16 -1.67
CA TYR A 134 -13.33 16.97 -0.76
C TYR A 134 -12.47 17.48 0.42
N ILE A 135 -11.78 16.56 1.11
CA ILE A 135 -10.95 16.89 2.28
C ILE A 135 -9.77 17.82 1.91
N THR A 136 -9.21 17.67 0.71
CA THR A 136 -8.07 18.47 0.22
C THR A 136 -8.49 19.74 -0.53
N ASN A 137 -9.76 20.13 -0.46
CA ASN A 137 -10.32 21.33 -1.07
C ASN A 137 -10.09 21.41 -2.60
N ARG A 138 -10.14 20.27 -3.28
CA ARG A 138 -10.14 20.16 -4.75
C ARG A 138 -11.58 20.22 -5.22
N THR A 139 -12.19 21.41 -5.12
CA THR A 139 -13.64 21.64 -5.34
C THR A 139 -14.14 21.22 -6.72
N ASN A 140 -13.37 21.47 -7.77
CA ASN A 140 -13.75 21.04 -9.13
C ASN A 140 -13.81 19.51 -9.22
N TYR A 141 -12.79 18.82 -8.73
CA TYR A 141 -12.74 17.36 -8.78
C TYR A 141 -13.77 16.71 -7.85
N SER A 142 -13.91 17.19 -6.62
CA SER A 142 -14.90 16.67 -5.67
C SER A 142 -16.35 16.88 -6.12
N ARG A 143 -16.64 17.95 -6.87
CA ARG A 143 -17.98 18.18 -7.45
C ARG A 143 -18.28 17.26 -8.62
N TRP A 144 -17.33 17.09 -9.54
CA TRP A 144 -17.56 16.36 -10.79
C TRP A 144 -17.32 14.85 -10.68
N MET A 145 -16.48 14.40 -9.73
CA MET A 145 -16.19 12.97 -9.56
C MET A 145 -17.44 12.13 -9.25
N PRO A 146 -18.36 12.54 -8.35
CA PRO A 146 -19.60 11.78 -8.13
C PRO A 146 -20.50 11.70 -9.37
N VAL A 147 -20.59 12.78 -10.16
CA VAL A 147 -21.35 12.80 -11.42
C VAL A 147 -20.75 11.81 -12.40
N TYR A 148 -19.44 11.87 -12.59
CA TYR A 148 -18.71 10.92 -13.43
C TYR A 148 -18.95 9.47 -13.00
N ILE A 149 -18.87 9.16 -11.70
CA ILE A 149 -19.09 7.80 -11.19
C ILE A 149 -20.52 7.32 -11.51
N LEU A 150 -21.53 8.17 -11.32
CA LEU A 150 -22.92 7.83 -11.66
C LEU A 150 -23.09 7.57 -13.16
N ASP A 151 -22.58 8.45 -14.00
CA ASP A 151 -22.62 8.28 -15.46
C ASP A 151 -21.96 6.96 -15.89
N MET A 152 -20.87 6.58 -15.23
CA MET A 152 -20.13 5.34 -15.53
C MET A 152 -20.82 4.08 -15.00
N LEU A 153 -21.65 4.19 -13.96
CA LEU A 153 -22.47 3.08 -13.43
C LEU A 153 -23.75 2.87 -14.25
N GLU A 154 -24.20 3.88 -14.98
CA GLU A 154 -25.41 3.84 -15.82
C GLU A 154 -25.09 3.71 -17.32
N LEU A 155 -23.91 3.18 -17.66
CA LEU A 155 -23.55 2.94 -19.06
C LEU A 155 -24.52 1.93 -19.71
N PRO A 156 -24.84 2.10 -21.01
CA PRO A 156 -25.56 1.08 -21.75
C PRO A 156 -24.80 -0.25 -21.72
N ALA A 157 -25.53 -1.37 -21.65
CA ALA A 157 -24.93 -2.70 -21.52
C ALA A 157 -23.95 -3.03 -22.66
N GLU A 158 -24.19 -2.49 -23.86
CA GLU A 158 -23.28 -2.65 -24.99
C GLU A 158 -21.91 -2.02 -24.72
N ILE A 159 -21.88 -0.85 -24.08
CA ILE A 159 -20.64 -0.13 -23.73
C ILE A 159 -19.99 -0.75 -22.50
N GLU A 160 -20.78 -1.12 -21.50
CA GLU A 160 -20.28 -1.80 -20.29
C GLU A 160 -19.55 -3.11 -20.65
N SER A 161 -20.08 -3.89 -21.60
CA SER A 161 -19.47 -5.13 -22.06
C SER A 161 -18.11 -4.94 -22.75
N ALA A 162 -17.82 -3.73 -23.25
CA ALA A 162 -16.54 -3.42 -23.88
C ALA A 162 -15.45 -2.97 -22.88
N LEU A 163 -15.82 -2.77 -21.61
CA LEU A 163 -14.96 -2.29 -20.53
C LEU A 163 -14.56 -3.41 -19.53
N ASN A 164 -15.09 -4.63 -19.70
CA ASN A 164 -14.81 -5.82 -18.88
C ASN A 164 -14.20 -6.93 -19.75
#